data_AF-A0AAW4L282-F1
#
_entry.id   AF-A0AAW4L282-F1
#
_cell.length_a   1.000
_cell.length_b   1.000
_cell.length_c   1.000
_cell.angle_alpha   90.00
_cell.angle_beta   90.00
_cell.angle_gamma   90.00
#
_symmetry.space_group_name_H-M   'P 1'
#
loop_
_entity.id
_entity.type
_entity.pdbx_description
1 polymer ?
#
loop_
_entity_poly.entity_id
_entity_poly.type
_entity_poly.pdbx_seq_one_letter_code
_entity_poly.pdbx_strand_id
1 'polypeptide(L)'
;SPFIRLELRSGMLGSNLDVNLKSTEPLALQVTGRAQVDQLHTLDTLKTRDFLKWQRLVLEGVNYQHGQSLSIDKVNLLQPYARFMINEDRTTNID
;
A
#
# COMPACT_ATOMS: atom_id res chain seq x y z
N SER A 1 9.38 -10.40 -14.57
CA SER A 1 8.80 -9.57 -13.52
C SER A 1 7.35 -9.95 -13.41
N PRO A 2 6.90 -10.46 -12.27
CA PRO A 2 5.54 -10.92 -12.21
C PRO A 2 4.58 -9.77 -11.95
N PHE A 3 3.53 -9.75 -12.75
CA PHE A 3 2.47 -8.77 -12.65
C PHE A 3 1.20 -9.52 -12.24
N ILE A 4 0.76 -9.34 -11.01
CA ILE A 4 -0.58 -9.76 -10.62
C ILE A 4 -1.56 -8.73 -11.19
N ARG A 5 -2.56 -9.21 -11.91
CA ARG A 5 -3.69 -8.36 -12.30
C ARG A 5 -4.68 -8.33 -11.14
N LEU A 6 -4.69 -7.19 -10.44
CA LEU A 6 -5.60 -6.91 -9.33
C LEU A 6 -6.74 -6.01 -9.78
N GLU A 7 -7.94 -6.31 -9.28
CA GLU A 7 -9.07 -5.40 -9.39
C GLU A 7 -9.30 -4.70 -8.05
N LEU A 8 -9.26 -3.38 -8.03
CA LEU A 8 -9.62 -2.56 -6.87
C LEU A 8 -11.13 -2.39 -6.82
N ARG A 9 -11.78 -3.00 -5.82
CA ARG A 9 -13.24 -2.91 -5.64
C ARG A 9 -13.63 -1.71 -4.77
N SER A 10 -12.87 -1.45 -3.73
CA SER A 10 -13.08 -0.31 -2.82
C SER A 10 -11.79 0.11 -2.14
N GLY A 11 -11.77 1.36 -1.69
CA GLY A 11 -10.72 1.91 -0.84
C GLY A 11 -10.92 3.40 -0.68
N MET A 12 -10.93 3.89 0.55
CA MET A 12 -11.00 5.31 0.86
C MET A 12 -9.65 5.78 1.40
N LEU A 13 -8.95 6.59 0.60
CA LEU A 13 -7.71 7.22 1.02
C LEU A 13 -8.04 8.51 1.78
N GLY A 14 -7.51 8.63 2.99
CA GLY A 14 -7.48 9.87 3.74
C GLY A 14 -6.06 10.17 4.20
N SER A 15 -5.66 11.44 4.20
CA SER A 15 -4.32 11.81 4.61
C SER A 15 -4.30 13.21 5.22
N ASN A 16 -3.33 13.42 6.11
CA ASN A 16 -2.95 14.73 6.60
C ASN A 16 -1.42 14.81 6.45
N LEU A 17 -0.97 15.49 5.40
CA LEU A 17 0.42 15.47 4.96
C LEU A 17 0.94 16.89 4.82
N ASP A 18 2.14 17.10 5.33
CA ASP A 18 2.95 18.28 5.09
C ASP A 18 3.89 17.99 3.91
N VAL A 19 3.86 18.86 2.91
CA VAL A 19 4.70 18.73 1.71
C VAL A 19 5.71 19.87 1.71
N ASN A 20 6.99 19.53 1.66
CA ASN A 20 8.10 20.47 1.62
C ASN A 20 8.94 20.24 0.37
N LEU A 21 8.97 21.24 -0.52
CA LEU A 21 9.78 21.23 -1.73
C LEU A 21 10.93 22.24 -1.57
N LYS A 22 12.15 21.73 -1.36
CA LYS A 22 13.34 22.56 -1.11
C LYS A 22 14.07 22.96 -2.40
N SER A 23 14.00 22.12 -3.43
CA SER A 23 14.57 22.36 -4.77
C SER A 23 13.85 21.48 -5.79
N THR A 24 13.82 21.91 -7.05
CA THR A 24 13.30 21.13 -8.18
C THR A 24 14.42 20.46 -8.99
N GLU A 25 15.65 20.98 -8.92
CA GLU A 25 16.82 20.46 -9.63
C GLU A 25 18.08 20.56 -8.74
N PRO A 26 18.56 19.45 -8.14
CA PRO A 26 17.87 18.16 -8.08
C PRO A 26 16.58 18.24 -7.24
N LEU A 27 15.60 17.39 -7.55
CA LEU A 27 14.32 17.36 -6.84
C LEU A 27 14.53 16.98 -5.36
N ALA A 28 14.34 17.95 -4.47
CA ALA A 28 14.43 17.79 -3.02
C ALA A 28 13.02 17.93 -2.41
N LEU A 29 12.22 16.88 -2.59
CA LEU A 29 10.86 16.76 -2.06
C LEU A 29 10.86 15.95 -0.76
N GLN A 30 10.19 16.46 0.26
CA GLN A 30 9.90 15.76 1.51
C GLN A 30 8.38 15.76 1.76
N VAL A 31 7.84 14.62 2.16
CA VAL A 31 6.43 14.47 2.57
C VAL A 31 6.40 13.83 3.94
N THR A 32 5.78 14.49 4.91
CA THR A 32 5.62 13.98 6.27
C THR A 32 4.16 13.94 6.70
N GLY A 33 3.80 13.08 7.65
CA GLY A 33 2.50 13.14 8.31
C GLY A 33 1.82 11.78 8.46
N ARG A 34 0.49 11.76 8.29
CA ARG A 34 -0.36 10.59 8.51
C ARG A 34 -1.10 10.21 7.23
N ALA A 35 -1.13 8.92 6.92
CA ALA A 35 -1.94 8.36 5.85
C ALA A 35 -2.87 7.26 6.38
N GLN A 36 -4.04 7.12 5.78
CA GLN A 36 -5.04 6.13 6.15
C GLN A 36 -5.73 5.58 4.90
N VAL A 37 -5.94 4.27 4.88
CA VAL A 37 -6.78 3.61 3.88
C VAL A 37 -7.84 2.78 4.59
N ASP A 38 -9.09 3.20 4.47
CA ASP A 38 -10.24 2.47 5.00
C ASP A 38 -10.90 1.61 3.92
N GLN A 39 -11.44 0.48 4.35
CA GLN A 39 -12.26 -0.43 3.53
C GLN A 39 -11.58 -0.81 2.20
N LEU A 40 -10.28 -1.11 2.22
CA LEU A 40 -9.60 -1.61 1.03
C LEU A 40 -10.14 -3.00 0.71
N HIS A 41 -10.52 -3.24 -0.54
CA HIS A 41 -10.87 -4.56 -1.05
C HIS A 41 -10.34 -4.75 -2.47
N THR A 42 -9.48 -5.74 -2.65
CA THR A 42 -8.97 -6.15 -3.96
C THR A 42 -9.31 -7.61 -4.28
N LEU A 43 -9.48 -7.89 -5.57
CA LEU A 43 -9.62 -9.25 -6.08
C LEU A 43 -8.42 -9.64 -6.94
N ASP A 44 -8.02 -10.90 -6.85
CA ASP A 44 -7.21 -11.55 -7.88
C ASP A 44 -8.11 -11.82 -9.10
N THR A 45 -7.72 -11.32 -10.27
CA THR A 45 -8.52 -11.45 -11.50
C THR A 45 -8.48 -12.84 -12.13
N LEU A 46 -7.55 -13.72 -11.74
CA LEU A 46 -7.51 -15.10 -12.26
C LEU A 46 -8.64 -15.97 -11.69
N LYS A 47 -8.96 -15.78 -10.40
CA LYS A 47 -9.96 -16.58 -9.69
C LYS A 47 -11.16 -15.75 -9.19
N THR A 48 -11.14 -14.42 -9.40
CA THR A 48 -12.14 -13.46 -8.90
C THR A 48 -12.43 -13.63 -7.41
N ARG A 49 -11.36 -13.79 -6.62
CA ARG A 49 -11.43 -14.02 -5.17
C ARG A 49 -10.73 -12.90 -4.44
N ASP A 50 -11.15 -12.66 -3.20
CA ASP A 50 -10.48 -11.75 -2.28
C ASP A 50 -8.98 -12.07 -2.22
N PHE A 51 -8.17 -11.06 -2.51
CA PHE A 51 -6.72 -11.16 -2.48
C PHE A 51 -6.14 -10.42 -1.29
N LEU A 52 -6.34 -9.10 -1.25
CA LEU A 52 -5.89 -8.22 -0.17
C LEU A 52 -7.02 -7.28 0.22
N LYS A 53 -7.40 -7.31 1.49
CA LYS A 53 -8.40 -6.40 2.05
C LYS A 53 -8.14 -6.10 3.52
N TRP A 54 -8.62 -4.95 3.97
CA TRP A 54 -8.62 -4.59 5.38
C TRP A 54 -9.72 -3.59 5.69
N GLN A 55 -10.15 -3.56 6.95
CA GLN A 55 -11.09 -2.54 7.39
C GLN A 55 -10.42 -1.17 7.48
N ARG A 56 -9.20 -1.11 8.04
CA ARG A 56 -8.46 0.14 8.22
C ARG A 56 -6.96 -0.10 8.32
N LEU A 57 -6.20 0.64 7.52
CA LEU A 57 -4.76 0.82 7.65
C LEU A 57 -4.49 2.27 8.01
N VAL A 58 -3.70 2.52 9.06
CA VAL A 58 -3.20 3.85 9.42
C VAL A 58 -1.69 3.80 9.52
N LEU A 59 -1.03 4.69 8.79
CA LEU A 59 0.39 4.96 8.85
C LEU A 59 0.60 6.28 9.59
N GLU A 60 1.26 6.23 10.74
CA GLU A 60 1.62 7.40 11.53
C GLU A 60 3.11 7.70 11.37
N GLY A 61 3.46 8.99 11.35
CA GLY A 61 4.84 9.41 11.19
C GLY A 61 5.45 8.98 9.86
N VAL A 62 4.67 9.01 8.77
CA VAL A 62 5.22 8.86 7.42
C VAL A 62 6.25 9.97 7.25
N ASN A 63 7.47 9.63 6.84
CA ASN A 63 8.52 10.57 6.47
C ASN A 63 9.22 10.06 5.21
N TYR A 64 8.77 10.58 4.07
CA TYR A 64 9.31 10.28 2.76
C TYR A 64 10.26 11.39 2.33
N GLN A 65 11.50 11.03 2.01
CA GLN A 65 12.50 11.91 1.42
C GLN A 65 12.84 11.38 0.04
N HIS A 66 12.46 12.14 -1.00
CA HIS A 66 12.58 11.69 -2.39
C HIS A 66 14.03 11.29 -2.72
N GLY A 67 14.17 10.09 -3.30
CA GLY A 67 15.47 9.51 -3.67
C GLY A 67 16.35 9.08 -2.50
N GLN A 68 15.91 9.22 -1.24
CA GLN A 68 16.74 8.98 -0.06
C GLN A 68 16.15 7.91 0.86
N SER A 69 14.96 8.13 1.40
CA SER A 69 14.40 7.24 2.42
C SER A 69 12.88 7.32 2.53
N LEU A 70 12.31 6.27 3.12
CA LEU A 70 10.96 6.25 3.64
C LEU A 70 11.02 5.61 5.03
N SER A 71 10.60 6.35 6.04
CA SER A 71 10.33 5.80 7.37
C SER A 71 8.86 5.97 7.74
N ILE A 72 8.38 5.04 8.56
CA ILE A 72 7.03 5.05 9.11
C ILE A 72 7.19 4.69 10.58
N ASP A 73 6.76 5.57 11.47
CA ASP A 73 6.92 5.37 12.92
C ASP A 73 6.01 4.25 13.43
N LYS A 74 4.78 4.18 12.92
CA LYS A 74 3.81 3.17 13.34
C LYS A 74 2.86 2.76 12.22
N VAL A 75 2.60 1.45 12.17
CA VAL A 75 1.59 0.85 11.32
C VAL A 75 0.48 0.28 12.21
N ASN A 76 -0.73 0.80 12.09
CA ASN A 76 -1.92 0.23 12.73
C ASN A 76 -2.80 -0.39 11.65
N LEU A 77 -3.02 -1.71 11.72
CA LEU A 77 -3.77 -2.45 10.72
C LEU A 77 -4.89 -3.25 11.38
N LEU A 78 -6.13 -2.96 10.97
CA LEU A 78 -7.34 -3.55 11.53
C LEU A 78 -8.01 -4.50 10.53
N GLN A 79 -8.29 -5.71 11.00
CA GLN A 79 -8.88 -6.80 10.22
C GLN A 79 -8.15 -7.04 8.88
N PRO A 80 -6.82 -7.25 8.87
CA PRO A 80 -6.13 -7.60 7.65
C PRO A 80 -6.54 -8.99 7.16
N TYR A 81 -6.69 -9.09 5.84
CA TYR A 81 -6.81 -10.35 5.14
C TYR A 81 -5.91 -10.32 3.92
N ALA A 82 -5.06 -11.33 3.79
CA ALA A 82 -4.25 -11.58 2.61
C ALA A 82 -4.34 -13.06 2.26
N ARG A 83 -4.41 -13.36 0.96
CA ARG A 83 -4.42 -14.73 0.45
C ARG A 83 -3.18 -15.01 -0.38
N PHE A 84 -2.33 -15.89 0.13
CA PHE A 84 -1.21 -16.47 -0.60
C PHE A 84 -1.44 -17.97 -0.79
N MET A 85 -1.29 -18.48 -2.01
CA MET A 85 -1.53 -19.87 -2.38
C MET A 85 -0.29 -20.42 -3.07
N ILE A 86 0.22 -21.53 -2.57
CA ILE A 86 1.26 -22.33 -3.23
C ILE A 86 0.54 -23.53 -3.85
N ASN A 87 0.62 -23.67 -5.17
CA ASN A 87 0.02 -24.77 -5.92
C ASN A 87 0.98 -25.99 -5.91
N GLU A 88 0.46 -27.17 -6.26
CA GLU A 88 1.25 -28.43 -6.31
C GLU A 88 2.42 -28.35 -7.32
N ASP A 89 2.23 -27.59 -8.40
CA ASP A 89 3.25 -27.32 -9.42
C ASP A 89 4.28 -26.25 -9.00
N ARG A 90 4.25 -25.83 -7.72
CA ARG A 90 5.12 -24.80 -7.11
C ARG A 90 4.89 -23.37 -7.62
N THR A 91 3.91 -23.16 -8.48
CA THR A 91 3.47 -21.80 -8.82
C THR A 91 2.73 -21.18 -7.63
N THR A 92 2.65 -19.85 -7.59
CA THR A 92 1.85 -19.16 -6.58
C THR A 92 0.77 -18.29 -7.24
N ASN A 93 -0.19 -17.79 -6.46
CA ASN A 93 -1.14 -16.79 -6.98
C ASN A 93 -0.50 -15.40 -7.16
N ILE A 94 0.75 -15.26 -6.76
CA ILE A 94 1.70 -14.20 -7.06
C ILE A 94 2.74 -14.87 -7.98
N ASP A 95 2.69 -14.64 -9.29
CA ASP A 95 3.75 -15.17 -10.16
C ASP A 95 5.11 -14.53 -9.81
#